data_AF-A0A660MC66-F1
#
_entry.id   AF-A0A660MC66-F1
#
_cell.length_a   1.000
_cell.length_b   1.000
_cell.length_c   1.000
_cell.angle_alpha   90.00
_cell.angle_beta   90.00
_cell.angle_gamma   90.00
#
_symmetry.space_group_name_H-M   'P 1'
#
loop_
_entity.id
_entity.type
_entity.pdbx_description
1 polymer ?
#
loop_
_entity_poly.entity_id
_entity_poly.type
_entity_poly.pdbx_seq_one_letter_code
_entity_poly.pdbx_strand_id
1 'polypeptide(L)'
;NLNRQLLALHSTLGRKKTEVMRERLLDINPELALTVCDRFIHPSDAGEWLAAYTPDMLADCIDSIACKAALIAAAQARGIAVISAMGAGNRLDVSRARIRSLNQTSGCPLARELRRTLKAHGANLGYPVVYSDEPRRQPLPHQPVGGDVPGRARAVNGTISYLPALFGIMMAGHIIQTLLGETASAS
;
A
#
# COMPACT_ATOMS: atom_id res chain seq x y z
N ASN A 1 8.84 -2.91 12.24
CA ASN A 1 7.84 -3.91 11.82
C ASN A 1 7.03 -4.40 13.00
N LEU A 2 7.66 -4.83 14.11
CA LEU A 2 6.96 -5.25 15.34
C LEU A 2 5.85 -4.28 15.77
N ASN A 3 6.07 -2.97 15.63
CA ASN A 3 5.11 -1.96 16.02
C ASN A 3 3.87 -1.83 15.12
N ARG A 4 3.80 -2.46 13.94
CA ARG A 4 2.76 -2.13 12.93
C ARG A 4 2.45 -3.18 11.86
N GLN A 5 3.15 -4.32 11.86
CA GLN A 5 2.92 -5.40 10.89
C GLN A 5 2.49 -6.64 11.64
N LEU A 6 1.29 -7.14 11.31
CA LEU A 6 0.66 -8.29 11.97
C LEU A 6 1.59 -9.52 12.06
N LEU A 7 2.41 -9.75 11.03
CA LEU A 7 3.30 -10.91 10.93
C LEU A 7 4.60 -10.77 11.70
N ALA A 8 4.90 -9.59 12.25
CA ALA A 8 6.15 -9.32 12.95
C ALA A 8 6.00 -9.69 14.43
N LEU A 9 6.52 -10.86 14.79
CA LEU A 9 6.57 -11.41 16.14
C LEU A 9 8.03 -11.76 16.46
N HIS A 10 8.37 -11.93 17.74
CA HIS A 10 9.70 -12.43 18.12
C HIS A 10 9.99 -13.80 17.50
N SER A 11 8.98 -14.66 17.38
CA SER A 11 9.07 -15.99 16.76
C SER A 11 9.25 -15.97 15.24
N THR A 12 9.01 -14.83 14.57
CA THR A 12 9.08 -14.72 13.10
C THR A 12 10.21 -13.80 12.63
N LEU A 13 11.06 -13.32 13.53
CA LEU A 13 12.23 -12.52 13.17
C LEU A 13 13.18 -13.32 12.26
N GLY A 14 13.69 -12.67 11.21
CA GLY A 14 14.56 -13.29 10.21
C GLY A 14 13.83 -14.09 9.13
N ARG A 15 12.55 -14.43 9.32
CA ARG A 15 11.75 -15.14 8.32
C ARG A 15 11.26 -14.19 7.22
N LYS A 16 11.09 -14.73 6.00
CA LYS A 16 10.54 -13.98 4.88
C LYS A 16 9.07 -13.64 5.15
N LYS A 17 8.68 -12.38 4.94
CA LYS A 17 7.30 -11.92 5.18
C LYS A 17 6.27 -12.66 4.32
N THR A 18 6.65 -12.95 3.09
CA THR A 18 5.86 -13.69 2.10
C THR A 18 5.53 -15.10 2.59
N GLU A 19 6.51 -15.78 3.18
CA GLU A 19 6.36 -17.12 3.76
C GLU A 19 5.48 -17.11 5.02
N VAL A 20 5.75 -16.20 5.97
CA VAL A 20 4.93 -16.10 7.21
C VAL A 20 3.48 -15.73 6.88
N MET A 21 3.25 -14.89 5.86
CA MET A 21 1.89 -14.59 5.40
C MET A 21 1.22 -15.79 4.77
N ARG A 22 1.96 -16.57 3.96
CA ARG A 22 1.45 -17.79 3.32
C ARG A 22 0.93 -18.79 4.36
N GLU A 23 1.75 -19.09 5.37
CA GLU A 23 1.39 -20.00 6.45
C GLU A 23 0.12 -19.53 7.14
N ARG A 24 0.07 -18.25 7.52
CA ARG A 24 -1.09 -17.68 8.18
C ARG A 24 -2.36 -17.76 7.32
N LEU A 25 -2.27 -17.45 6.03
CA LEU A 25 -3.43 -17.46 5.15
C LEU A 25 -3.98 -18.88 4.93
N LEU A 26 -3.10 -19.88 4.79
CA LEU A 26 -3.50 -21.28 4.65
C LEU A 26 -3.99 -21.89 5.97
N ASP A 27 -3.52 -21.40 7.12
CA ASP A 27 -4.05 -21.75 8.43
C ASP A 27 -5.48 -21.20 8.63
N ILE A 28 -5.78 -20.01 8.09
CA ILE A 28 -7.14 -19.45 8.09
C ILE A 28 -8.06 -20.19 7.12
N ASN A 29 -7.59 -20.48 5.91
CA ASN A 29 -8.34 -21.22 4.89
C ASN A 29 -7.41 -22.15 4.10
N PRO A 30 -7.41 -23.46 4.38
CA PRO A 30 -6.57 -24.44 3.70
C PRO A 30 -6.87 -24.58 2.20
N GLU A 31 -8.07 -24.21 1.76
CA GLU A 31 -8.51 -24.30 0.35
C GLU A 31 -8.14 -23.05 -0.46
N LEU A 32 -7.49 -22.05 0.15
CA LEU A 32 -7.11 -20.82 -0.54
C LEU A 32 -6.11 -21.11 -1.68
N ALA A 33 -6.52 -20.81 -2.91
CA ALA A 33 -5.62 -20.77 -4.05
C ALA A 33 -4.66 -19.58 -3.93
N LEU A 34 -3.48 -19.81 -3.36
CA LEU A 34 -2.51 -18.77 -3.03
C LEU A 34 -1.23 -18.86 -3.86
N THR A 35 -0.96 -17.82 -4.65
CA THR A 35 0.32 -17.64 -5.34
C THR A 35 1.20 -16.68 -4.55
N VAL A 36 2.36 -17.15 -4.10
CA VAL A 36 3.33 -16.33 -3.36
C VAL A 36 4.45 -15.88 -4.29
N CYS A 37 4.70 -14.57 -4.31
CA CYS A 37 5.74 -13.97 -5.12
C CYS A 37 6.78 -13.29 -4.22
N ASP A 38 7.95 -13.91 -4.05
CA ASP A 38 9.03 -13.39 -3.21
C ASP A 38 10.07 -12.62 -4.05
N ARG A 39 9.62 -11.53 -4.68
CA ARG A 39 10.46 -10.62 -5.46
C ARG A 39 10.06 -9.17 -5.20
N PHE A 40 11.01 -8.26 -5.36
CA PHE A 40 10.68 -6.86 -5.47
C PHE A 40 10.20 -6.54 -6.89
N ILE A 41 9.25 -5.61 -6.98
CA ILE A 41 8.82 -5.03 -8.25
C ILE A 41 9.69 -3.80 -8.51
N HIS A 42 10.31 -3.75 -9.69
CA HIS A 42 11.05 -2.58 -10.15
C HIS A 42 10.17 -1.75 -11.11
N PRO A 43 10.39 -0.44 -11.21
CA PRO A 43 9.60 0.38 -12.13
C PRO A 43 9.72 -0.07 -13.59
N SER A 44 10.87 -0.62 -13.98
CA SER A 44 11.16 -1.07 -15.35
C SER A 44 10.47 -2.39 -15.74
N ASP A 45 10.15 -3.25 -14.77
CA ASP A 45 9.59 -4.59 -15.04
C ASP A 45 8.15 -4.77 -14.54
N ALA A 46 7.56 -3.78 -13.86
CA ALA A 46 6.21 -3.86 -13.29
C ALA A 46 5.14 -4.28 -14.31
N GLY A 47 5.23 -3.78 -15.54
CA GLY A 47 4.29 -4.10 -16.61
C GLY A 47 4.43 -5.51 -17.16
N GLU A 48 5.65 -6.02 -17.29
CA GLU A 48 5.92 -7.40 -17.71
C GLU A 48 5.51 -8.37 -16.60
N TRP A 49 5.88 -8.05 -15.36
CA TRP A 49 5.51 -8.85 -14.20
C TRP A 49 4.01 -9.01 -14.05
N LEU A 50 3.26 -7.91 -14.15
CA LEU A 50 1.80 -7.95 -14.04
C LEU A 50 1.16 -8.73 -15.21
N ALA A 51 1.80 -8.80 -16.38
CA ALA A 51 1.29 -9.51 -17.55
C ALA A 51 1.13 -11.02 -17.33
N ALA A 52 1.86 -11.59 -16.37
CA ALA A 52 1.74 -13.00 -15.99
C ALA A 52 0.45 -13.32 -15.21
N TYR A 53 -0.37 -12.30 -14.88
CA TYR A 53 -1.55 -12.42 -14.05
C TYR A 53 -2.76 -11.72 -14.66
N THR A 54 -3.95 -12.18 -14.30
CA THR A 54 -5.23 -11.57 -14.68
C THR A 54 -6.13 -11.38 -13.45
N PRO A 55 -5.72 -10.54 -12.48
CA PRO A 55 -6.54 -10.30 -11.29
C PRO A 55 -7.74 -9.41 -11.61
N ASP A 56 -8.86 -9.62 -10.93
CA ASP A 56 -10.02 -8.73 -11.00
C ASP A 56 -9.70 -7.33 -10.45
N MET A 57 -8.84 -7.28 -9.42
CA MET A 57 -8.42 -6.04 -8.79
C MET A 57 -6.98 -6.12 -8.25
N LEU A 58 -6.25 -5.02 -8.38
CA LEU A 58 -4.97 -4.78 -7.74
C LEU A 58 -5.14 -3.99 -6.44
N ALA A 59 -4.70 -4.57 -5.33
CA ALA A 59 -4.59 -3.90 -4.03
C ALA A 59 -3.13 -3.50 -3.75
N ASP A 60 -2.82 -2.21 -3.87
CA ASP A 60 -1.45 -1.72 -3.77
C ASP A 60 -1.09 -1.16 -2.38
N CYS A 61 -0.16 -1.84 -1.71
CA CYS A 61 0.40 -1.48 -0.40
C CYS A 61 1.90 -1.14 -0.43
N ILE A 62 2.41 -0.69 -1.59
CA ILE A 62 3.85 -0.38 -1.79
C ILE A 62 4.18 1.03 -1.24
N ASP A 63 5.29 1.15 -0.50
CA ASP A 63 5.76 2.46 0.02
C ASP A 63 6.59 3.27 -1.00
N SER A 64 7.28 2.60 -1.92
CA SER A 64 8.10 3.23 -2.97
C SER A 64 7.23 3.84 -4.07
N ILE A 65 7.22 5.17 -4.19
CA ILE A 65 6.42 5.89 -5.20
C ILE A 65 6.70 5.40 -6.63
N ALA A 66 7.97 5.19 -6.99
CA ALA A 66 8.32 4.81 -8.36
C ALA A 66 7.74 3.44 -8.73
N CYS A 67 7.93 2.45 -7.84
CA CYS A 67 7.38 1.10 -8.03
C CYS A 67 5.85 1.12 -8.03
N LYS A 68 5.27 1.88 -7.08
CA LYS A 68 3.83 2.07 -6.93
C LYS A 68 3.19 2.66 -8.18
N ALA A 69 3.74 3.75 -8.70
CA ALA A 69 3.23 4.42 -9.88
C ALA A 69 3.34 3.55 -11.13
N ALA A 70 4.47 2.88 -11.33
CA ALA A 70 4.69 1.97 -12.46
C ALA A 70 3.68 0.80 -12.47
N LEU A 71 3.45 0.18 -11.31
CA LEU A 71 2.51 -0.93 -11.18
C LEU A 71 1.05 -0.50 -11.40
N ILE A 72 0.65 0.65 -10.82
CA ILE A 72 -0.70 1.19 -11.00
C ILE A 72 -0.94 1.57 -12.47
N ALA A 73 0.02 2.24 -13.11
CA ALA A 73 -0.08 2.60 -14.53
C ALA A 73 -0.20 1.35 -15.41
N ALA A 74 0.61 0.32 -15.13
CA ALA A 74 0.55 -0.96 -15.85
C ALA A 74 -0.78 -1.72 -15.67
N ALA A 75 -1.39 -1.64 -14.49
CA ALA A 75 -2.69 -2.22 -14.20
C ALA A 75 -3.81 -1.46 -14.93
N GLN A 76 -3.82 -0.13 -14.83
CA GLN A 76 -4.81 0.71 -15.51
C GLN A 76 -4.74 0.57 -17.04
N ALA A 77 -3.55 0.48 -17.62
CA ALA A 77 -3.38 0.25 -19.06
C ALA A 77 -3.98 -1.09 -19.54
N ARG A 78 -4.19 -2.04 -18.62
CA ARG A 78 -4.81 -3.35 -18.87
C ARG A 78 -6.28 -3.41 -18.46
N GLY A 79 -6.85 -2.30 -17.99
CA GLY A 79 -8.22 -2.27 -17.47
C GLY A 79 -8.40 -2.98 -16.12
N ILE A 80 -7.33 -3.31 -15.40
CA ILE A 80 -7.41 -3.91 -14.07
C ILE A 80 -7.81 -2.83 -13.07
N ALA A 81 -8.86 -3.09 -12.28
CA ALA A 81 -9.29 -2.17 -11.23
C ALA A 81 -8.20 -2.02 -10.16
N VAL A 82 -8.05 -0.83 -9.57
CA VAL A 82 -6.98 -0.54 -8.61
C VAL A 82 -7.54 0.13 -7.38
N ILE A 83 -7.09 -0.32 -6.20
CA ILE A 83 -7.16 0.42 -4.95
C ILE A 83 -5.77 0.51 -4.31
N SER A 84 -5.44 1.64 -3.68
CA SER A 84 -4.11 1.86 -3.11
C SER A 84 -4.14 2.48 -1.71
N ALA A 85 -3.26 2.01 -0.83
CA ALA A 85 -3.00 2.65 0.47
C ALA A 85 -1.98 3.78 0.34
N MET A 86 -2.34 4.92 0.91
CA MET A 86 -1.43 6.06 1.08
C MET A 86 -0.68 6.00 2.41
N GLY A 87 0.22 6.94 2.66
CA GLY A 87 1.06 6.92 3.88
C GLY A 87 0.25 7.11 5.16
N ALA A 88 0.39 6.18 6.11
CA ALA A 88 -0.21 6.23 7.45
C ALA A 88 0.76 6.78 8.53
N GLY A 89 1.97 7.20 8.16
CA GLY A 89 2.98 7.69 9.10
C GLY A 89 2.60 9.04 9.75
N ASN A 90 3.04 9.25 10.99
CA ASN A 90 2.86 10.47 11.78
C ASN A 90 1.40 10.91 11.93
N ARG A 91 0.50 9.93 12.11
CA ARG A 91 -0.95 10.09 12.25
C ARG A 91 -1.48 9.15 13.33
N LEU A 92 -2.55 9.55 13.99
CA LEU A 92 -3.17 8.81 15.10
C LEU A 92 -4.68 8.67 14.99
N ASP A 93 -5.38 9.58 14.32
CA ASP A 93 -6.83 9.68 14.38
C ASP A 93 -7.49 8.75 13.35
N VAL A 94 -8.06 7.66 13.84
CA VAL A 94 -8.78 6.67 13.02
C VAL A 94 -10.03 7.25 12.36
N SER A 95 -10.68 8.25 12.97
CA SER A 95 -11.87 8.89 12.41
C SER A 95 -11.57 9.71 11.15
N ARG A 96 -10.28 9.97 10.90
CA ARG A 96 -9.80 10.72 9.74
C ARG A 96 -9.42 9.83 8.56
N ALA A 97 -9.42 8.51 8.72
CA ALA A 97 -9.20 7.57 7.64
C ALA A 97 -10.43 7.52 6.72
N ARG A 98 -10.20 7.55 5.40
CA ARG A 98 -11.27 7.65 4.39
C ARG A 98 -10.83 7.09 3.04
N ILE A 99 -11.80 6.58 2.29
CA ILE A 99 -11.64 6.22 0.88
C ILE A 99 -12.12 7.38 0.02
N ARG A 100 -11.25 7.85 -0.87
CA ARG A 100 -11.55 8.88 -1.86
C ARG A 100 -10.80 8.60 -3.15
N SER A 101 -11.19 9.27 -4.23
CA SER A 101 -10.39 9.25 -5.45
C SER A 101 -9.02 9.92 -5.21
N LEU A 102 -7.94 9.41 -5.81
CA LEU A 102 -6.59 9.94 -5.61
C LEU A 102 -6.50 11.45 -5.91
N ASN A 103 -7.17 11.92 -6.97
CA ASN A 103 -7.23 13.33 -7.35
C ASN A 103 -7.94 14.24 -6.32
N GLN A 104 -8.75 13.67 -5.41
CA GLN A 104 -9.47 14.39 -4.36
C GLN A 104 -8.72 14.40 -3.00
N THR A 105 -7.57 13.72 -2.91
CA THR A 105 -6.82 13.64 -1.64
C THR A 105 -6.07 14.92 -1.30
N SER A 106 -6.13 15.31 -0.03
CA SER A 106 -5.47 16.49 0.55
C SER A 106 -4.57 16.09 1.74
N GLY A 107 -3.64 16.96 2.13
CA GLY A 107 -2.83 16.75 3.36
C GLY A 107 -1.90 15.52 3.37
N CYS A 108 -1.75 14.80 2.25
CA CYS A 108 -0.96 13.57 2.15
C CYS A 108 0.22 13.75 1.19
N PRO A 109 1.48 13.83 1.68
CA PRO A 109 2.67 13.97 0.83
C PRO A 109 2.84 12.83 -0.17
N LEU A 110 2.58 11.58 0.26
CA LEU A 110 2.67 10.41 -0.62
C LEU A 110 1.66 10.50 -1.77
N ALA A 111 0.41 10.88 -1.48
CA ALA A 111 -0.62 11.03 -2.50
C ALA A 111 -0.29 12.19 -3.46
N ARG A 112 0.23 13.31 -2.96
CA ARG A 112 0.68 14.44 -3.78
C ARG A 112 1.76 14.00 -4.77
N GLU A 113 2.76 13.27 -4.28
CA GLU A 113 3.86 12.80 -5.11
C GLU A 113 3.40 11.73 -6.11
N LEU A 114 2.57 10.79 -5.66
CA LEU A 114 1.99 9.77 -6.52
C LEU A 114 1.15 10.37 -7.66
N ARG A 115 0.36 11.41 -7.40
CA ARG A 115 -0.36 12.14 -8.47
C ARG A 115 0.58 12.71 -9.53
N ARG A 116 1.70 13.30 -9.09
CA ARG A 116 2.70 13.85 -10.00
C ARG A 116 3.33 12.75 -10.86
N THR A 117 3.73 11.64 -10.24
CA THR A 117 4.36 10.51 -10.94
C THR A 117 3.37 9.83 -11.90
N LEU A 118 2.14 9.54 -11.47
CA LEU A 118 1.12 8.93 -12.32
C LEU A 118 0.73 9.82 -13.50
N LYS A 119 0.67 11.15 -13.31
CA LYS A 119 0.45 12.08 -14.42
C LYS A 119 1.55 11.98 -15.47
N ALA A 120 2.81 11.79 -15.07
CA ALA A 120 3.93 11.57 -15.99
C ALA A 120 3.82 10.23 -16.75
N HIS A 121 3.13 9.24 -16.19
CA HIS A 121 2.82 7.97 -16.85
C HIS A 121 1.53 8.01 -17.69
N GLY A 122 0.82 9.15 -17.76
CA GLY A 122 -0.49 9.22 -18.44
C GLY A 122 -1.59 8.41 -17.75
N ALA A 123 -1.40 8.05 -16.47
CA ALA A 123 -2.31 7.19 -15.72
C ALA A 123 -3.49 7.98 -15.13
N ASN A 124 -4.62 7.30 -14.95
CA ASN A 124 -5.82 7.84 -14.35
C ASN A 124 -5.62 8.13 -12.85
N LEU A 125 -5.97 9.34 -12.41
CA LEU A 125 -5.95 9.76 -11.00
C LEU A 125 -7.30 9.58 -10.30
N GLY A 126 -8.33 9.18 -11.05
CA GLY A 126 -9.71 8.99 -10.65
C GLY A 126 -10.01 7.64 -10.01
N TYR A 127 -9.08 7.06 -9.24
CA TYR A 127 -9.20 5.71 -8.69
C TYR A 127 -9.18 5.73 -7.15
N PRO A 128 -9.82 4.74 -6.48
CA PRO A 128 -9.97 4.75 -5.03
C PRO A 128 -8.64 4.57 -4.29
N VAL A 129 -8.43 5.38 -3.27
CA VAL A 129 -7.29 5.27 -2.36
C VAL A 129 -7.73 5.41 -0.91
N VAL A 130 -7.10 4.65 -0.03
CA VAL A 130 -7.23 4.86 1.42
C VAL A 130 -6.18 5.86 1.86
N TYR A 131 -6.60 6.94 2.50
CA TYR A 131 -5.70 7.91 3.12
C TYR A 131 -6.34 8.48 4.39
N SER A 132 -5.54 9.24 5.15
CA SER A 132 -6.06 10.09 6.21
C SER A 132 -5.78 11.54 5.86
N ASP A 133 -6.76 12.40 6.09
CA ASP A 133 -6.64 13.85 6.00
C ASP A 133 -6.34 14.48 7.37
N GLU A 134 -5.96 13.68 8.36
CA GLU A 134 -5.30 14.16 9.57
C GLU A 134 -4.02 14.91 9.17
N PRO A 135 -3.86 16.17 9.62
CA PRO A 135 -2.60 16.89 9.50
C PRO A 135 -1.46 16.05 10.09
N ARG A 136 -0.42 15.79 9.29
CA ARG A 136 0.71 14.98 9.74
C ARG A 136 1.39 15.66 10.94
N ARG A 137 1.76 14.88 11.94
CA ARG A 137 2.67 15.31 12.99
C ARG A 137 4.08 15.53 12.42
N GLN A 138 4.85 16.41 13.05
CA GLN A 138 6.24 16.61 12.65
C GLN A 138 7.03 15.31 12.89
N PRO A 139 7.87 14.89 11.93
CA PRO A 139 8.73 13.74 12.14
C PRO A 139 9.74 14.03 13.25
N LEU A 140 10.22 12.97 13.90
CA LEU A 140 11.37 13.10 14.78
C LEU A 140 12.61 13.54 13.98
N PRO A 141 13.61 14.17 14.63
CA PRO A 141 14.87 14.54 13.99
C PRO A 141 15.49 13.36 13.25
N HIS A 142 16.23 13.68 12.18
CA HIS A 142 16.99 12.68 11.43
C HIS A 142 17.94 11.95 12.38
N GLN A 143 17.82 10.62 12.42
CA GLN A 143 18.80 9.78 13.11
C GLN A 143 19.75 9.17 12.07
N PRO A 144 21.02 8.96 12.42
CA PRO A 144 21.94 8.17 11.61
C PRO A 144 21.30 6.80 11.37
N VAL A 145 21.33 6.33 10.13
CA VAL A 145 20.98 4.93 9.85
C VAL A 145 22.12 4.10 10.43
N GLY A 146 21.89 3.36 11.51
CA GLY A 146 22.92 2.50 12.09
C GLY A 146 23.33 1.37 11.13
N GLY A 147 24.63 1.08 11.07
CA GLY A 147 25.25 0.01 10.26
C GLY A 147 26.23 0.52 9.19
N ASP A 148 27.06 -0.38 8.65
CA ASP A 148 28.09 -0.12 7.62
C ASP A 148 27.54 0.22 6.22
N VAL A 149 26.25 0.54 6.10
CA VAL A 149 25.60 0.82 4.80
C VAL A 149 25.49 2.34 4.61
N PRO A 150 26.17 2.94 3.62
CA PRO A 150 26.03 4.37 3.33
C PRO A 150 24.57 4.69 2.97
N GLY A 151 23.92 5.53 3.79
CA GLY A 151 22.55 5.96 3.55
C GLY A 151 22.29 7.36 4.08
N ARG A 152 21.56 8.19 3.31
CA ARG A 152 21.09 9.50 3.79
C ARG A 152 20.29 9.31 5.08
N ALA A 153 20.56 10.13 6.09
CA ALA A 153 19.80 10.15 7.34
C ALA A 153 18.30 10.29 7.02
N ARG A 154 17.49 9.32 7.41
CA ARG A 154 16.05 9.32 7.12
C ARG A 154 15.32 9.90 8.33
N ALA A 155 14.37 10.78 8.06
CA ALA A 155 13.43 11.22 9.09
C ALA A 155 12.71 9.98 9.62
N VAL A 156 12.71 9.77 10.93
CA VAL A 156 11.99 8.65 11.54
C VAL A 156 10.52 9.02 11.55
N ASN A 157 9.80 8.57 10.53
CA ASN A 157 8.34 8.65 10.51
C ASN A 157 7.81 7.59 11.47
N GLY A 158 7.28 8.04 12.62
CA GLY A 158 6.55 7.18 13.54
C GLY A 158 5.33 6.59 12.84
N THR A 159 4.96 5.37 13.21
CA THR A 159 3.70 4.77 12.74
C THR A 159 3.07 4.03 13.90
N ILE A 160 1.83 4.38 14.21
CA ILE A 160 1.05 3.73 15.25
C ILE A 160 0.50 2.40 14.71
N SER A 161 0.39 1.39 15.58
CA SER A 161 0.10 0.00 15.18
C SER A 161 -1.21 -0.17 14.41
N TYR A 162 -2.26 0.52 14.85
CA TYR A 162 -3.62 0.33 14.36
C TYR A 162 -3.90 1.02 13.01
N LEU A 163 -3.15 2.07 12.64
CA LEU A 163 -3.53 2.88 11.48
C LEU A 163 -3.24 2.19 10.13
N PRO A 164 -2.07 1.54 9.92
CA PRO A 164 -1.85 0.71 8.74
C PRO A 164 -2.81 -0.48 8.67
N ALA A 165 -3.14 -1.08 9.82
CA ALA A 165 -4.11 -2.17 9.88
C ALA A 165 -5.51 -1.70 9.46
N LEU A 166 -5.96 -0.54 9.96
CA LEU A 166 -7.20 0.10 9.54
C LEU A 166 -7.20 0.35 8.03
N PHE A 167 -6.10 0.85 7.47
CA PHE A 167 -6.02 1.10 6.02
C PHE A 167 -6.19 -0.20 5.22
N GLY A 168 -5.53 -1.28 5.64
CA GLY A 168 -5.69 -2.59 5.02
C GLY A 168 -7.13 -3.12 5.11
N ILE A 169 -7.78 -2.96 6.27
CA ILE A 169 -9.18 -3.38 6.47
C ILE A 169 -10.13 -2.55 5.58
N MET A 170 -9.94 -1.24 5.49
CA MET A 170 -10.73 -0.37 4.61
C MET A 170 -10.56 -0.75 3.14
N MET A 171 -9.33 -1.07 2.71
CA MET A 171 -9.09 -1.57 1.36
C MET A 171 -9.82 -2.89 1.11
N ALA A 172 -9.70 -3.86 2.02
CA ALA A 172 -10.37 -5.16 1.91
C ALA A 172 -11.89 -5.01 1.81
N GLY A 173 -12.50 -4.17 2.66
CA GLY A 173 -13.93 -3.89 2.61
C GLY A 173 -14.37 -3.30 1.28
N HIS A 174 -13.59 -2.35 0.71
CA HIS A 174 -13.88 -1.80 -0.61
C HIS A 174 -13.77 -2.84 -1.72
N ILE A 175 -12.70 -3.66 -1.72
CA ILE A 175 -12.52 -4.73 -2.70
C ILE A 175 -13.73 -5.68 -2.69
N ILE A 176 -14.13 -6.14 -1.51
CA ILE A 176 -15.26 -7.07 -1.36
C ILE A 176 -16.56 -6.43 -1.87
N GLN A 177 -16.86 -5.19 -1.46
CA GLN A 177 -18.06 -4.49 -1.93
C GLN A 177 -18.06 -4.28 -3.44
N THR A 178 -16.90 -3.96 -4.04
CA THR A 178 -16.81 -3.80 -5.51
C THR A 178 -17.05 -5.12 -6.23
N LEU A 179 -16.44 -6.22 -5.76
CA LEU A 179 -16.62 -7.54 -6.37
C LEU A 179 -18.06 -8.06 -6.22
N LEU A 180 -18.76 -7.68 -5.15
CA LEU A 180 -20.19 -7.98 -4.95
C LEU A 180 -21.13 -7.03 -5.70
N GLY A 181 -20.62 -5.97 -6.34
CA GLY A 181 -21.45 -4.96 -7.02
C GLY A 181 -22.18 -3.99 -6.08
N GLU A 182 -21.75 -3.88 -4.82
CA GLU A 182 -22.40 -3.06 -3.78
C GLU A 182 -21.77 -1.67 -3.60
N THR A 183 -20.71 -1.33 -4.34
CA THR A 183 -20.13 0.02 -4.25
C THR A 183 -21.12 1.06 -4.79
N ALA A 184 -21.57 1.94 -3.90
CA ALA A 184 -22.23 3.17 -4.31
C ALA A 184 -21.31 3.94 -5.27
N SER A 185 -21.86 4.40 -6.41
CA SER A 185 -21.15 5.28 -7.33
C SER A 185 -20.55 6.44 -6.54
N ALA A 186 -19.23 6.59 -6.57
CA ALA A 186 -18.54 7.66 -5.88
C ALA A 186 -19.04 9.01 -6.41
N SER A 187 -19.92 9.67 -5.65
CA SER A 187 -20.37 11.05 -5.85
C SER A 187 -19.26 12.03 -5.48
#